data_AF-A0AA38I9M4-F1
#
_entry.id   AF-A0AA38I9M4-F1
#
_cell.length_a   1.000
_cell.length_b   1.000
_cell.length_c   1.000
_cell.angle_alpha   90.00
_cell.angle_beta   90.00
_cell.angle_gamma   90.00
#
_symmetry.space_group_name_H-M   'P 1'
#
loop_
_entity.id
_entity.type
_entity.pdbx_description
1 polymer ?
#
loop_
_entity_poly.entity_id
_entity_poly.type
_entity_poly.pdbx_seq_one_letter_code
_entity_poly.pdbx_strand_id
1 'polypeptide(L)'
;MISTFLDLYFKLGQILCYTPSYTKPKTTFLQILYSFILSTFLTVALGITISNRNFYGDYNYIKTAVSALLDFTLLTFNYSIILVVLCKEQQWKLLTDSIRTITTKYNKGRKYRYLILVFVVAHCTGWLVIALSFKAFLEFYGMWYFKNYNIQYLQLGLLFSYNMFLCLIVALIWFMYKEVKVSLRKTLSDDVAKNVLYVVTNLDDSLCFLKDTVDVFNEIFAWPITLLIFHTNLQIINDSYGIFVKSSSFFRNGEHFVKELTADISVVVIIFIAASVLIFLCDLVLNEAESVLSISHRLRKKFRNSTSDVKEELYEFTNSVIDNFPKFSVARFFEIRRSNLLNILGTVATFLIIMIQFRGKHDE
;
A
#
# COMPACT_ATOMS: atom_id res chain seq x y z
N MET A 1 4.96 -4.56 23.16
CA MET A 1 5.63 -3.65 22.19
C MET A 1 4.90 -3.63 20.86
N ILE A 2 4.80 -4.73 20.08
CA ILE A 2 4.08 -4.73 18.79
C ILE A 2 2.60 -4.36 18.96
N SER A 3 1.90 -5.02 19.89
CA SER A 3 0.48 -4.70 20.17
C SER A 3 0.32 -3.23 20.55
N THR A 4 1.17 -2.72 21.45
CA THR A 4 1.16 -1.31 21.87
C THR A 4 1.41 -0.34 20.71
N PHE A 5 2.32 -0.69 19.80
CA PHE A 5 2.60 0.08 18.61
C PHE A 5 1.40 0.09 17.65
N LEU A 6 0.79 -1.07 17.40
CA LEU A 6 -0.43 -1.17 16.60
C LEU A 6 -1.59 -0.41 17.24
N ASP A 7 -1.78 -0.52 18.57
CA ASP A 7 -2.77 0.26 19.30
C ASP A 7 -2.60 1.76 19.08
N LEU A 8 -1.35 2.25 19.16
CA LEU A 8 -1.04 3.65 18.89
C LEU A 8 -1.32 4.03 17.43
N TYR A 9 -0.91 3.17 16.49
CA TYR A 9 -1.07 3.45 15.07
C TYR A 9 -2.54 3.46 14.64
N PHE A 10 -3.34 2.52 15.13
CA PHE A 10 -4.79 2.52 14.91
C PHE A 10 -5.48 3.70 15.60
N LYS A 11 -4.99 4.18 16.75
CA LYS A 11 -5.48 5.42 17.36
C LYS A 11 -5.18 6.64 16.50
N LEU A 12 -3.97 6.73 15.94
CA LEU A 12 -3.61 7.78 14.98
C LEU A 12 -4.48 7.70 13.73
N GLY A 13 -4.67 6.50 13.18
CA GLY A 13 -5.55 6.28 12.03
C GLY A 13 -7.03 6.58 12.31
N GLN A 14 -7.48 6.36 13.55
CA GLN A 14 -8.83 6.73 13.98
C GLN A 14 -9.01 8.25 14.04
N ILE A 15 -8.01 8.99 14.55
CA ILE A 15 -8.01 10.46 14.52
C ILE A 15 -8.07 10.96 13.07
N LEU A 16 -7.36 10.30 12.17
CA LEU A 16 -7.32 10.66 10.74
C LEU A 16 -8.45 10.01 9.91
N CYS A 17 -9.41 9.33 10.55
CA CYS A 17 -10.54 8.64 9.90
C CYS A 17 -10.19 7.58 8.85
N TYR A 18 -9.01 6.97 8.91
CA TYR A 18 -8.61 5.92 7.96
C TYR A 18 -8.52 4.51 8.56
N THR A 19 -8.62 4.39 9.89
CA THR A 19 -8.82 3.09 10.56
C THR A 19 -9.93 3.18 11.59
N PRO A 20 -10.70 2.10 11.83
CA PRO A 20 -11.55 2.02 13.02
C PRO A 20 -10.69 1.83 14.29
N SER A 21 -11.35 1.79 15.45
CA SER A 21 -10.64 1.49 16.70
C SER A 21 -10.18 0.04 16.77
N TYR A 22 -8.92 -0.19 17.16
CA TYR A 22 -8.34 -1.54 17.28
C TYR A 22 -8.98 -2.40 18.38
N THR A 23 -9.48 -1.79 19.47
CA THR A 23 -10.06 -2.54 20.59
C THR A 23 -11.54 -2.79 20.43
N LYS A 24 -12.27 -1.83 19.84
CA LYS A 24 -13.70 -1.89 19.61
C LYS A 24 -14.01 -1.31 18.23
N PRO A 25 -13.96 -2.10 17.16
CA PRO A 25 -14.13 -1.62 15.78
C PRO A 25 -15.54 -1.07 15.46
N LYS A 26 -16.44 -0.97 16.45
CA LYS A 26 -17.78 -0.44 16.28
C LYS A 26 -17.75 1.08 16.04
N THR A 27 -18.27 1.50 14.91
CA THR A 27 -18.39 2.92 14.57
C THR A 27 -19.43 3.58 15.47
N THR A 28 -19.07 4.69 16.12
CA THR A 28 -20.02 5.49 16.90
C THR A 28 -20.64 6.58 16.03
N PHE A 29 -21.83 7.07 16.39
CA PHE A 29 -22.47 8.20 15.68
C PHE A 29 -21.55 9.43 15.58
N LEU A 30 -20.79 9.71 16.65
CA LEU A 30 -19.80 10.81 16.66
C LEU A 30 -18.68 10.60 15.63
N GLN A 31 -18.21 9.37 15.44
CA GLN A 31 -17.20 9.07 14.42
C GLN A 31 -17.78 9.25 13.02
N ILE A 32 -19.01 8.78 12.78
CA ILE A 32 -19.70 8.97 11.50
C ILE A 32 -19.81 10.47 11.19
N LEU A 33 -20.32 11.26 12.15
CA LEU A 33 -20.45 12.71 12.02
C LEU A 33 -19.08 13.37 11.76
N TYR A 34 -18.05 12.98 12.51
CA TYR A 34 -16.69 13.50 12.33
C TYR A 34 -16.13 13.16 10.93
N SER A 35 -16.31 11.93 10.45
CA SER A 35 -15.91 11.53 9.10
C SER A 35 -16.63 12.33 8.01
N PHE A 36 -17.93 12.61 8.17
CA PHE A 36 -18.67 13.49 7.26
C PHE A 36 -18.15 14.92 7.28
N ILE A 37 -17.86 15.47 8.46
CA ILE A 37 -17.28 16.82 8.60
C ILE A 37 -15.92 16.88 7.93
N LEU A 38 -15.03 15.92 8.19
CA LEU A 38 -13.69 15.86 7.60
C LEU A 38 -13.76 15.74 6.07
N SER A 39 -14.63 14.86 5.56
CA SER A 39 -14.85 14.69 4.13
C SER A 39 -15.39 15.95 3.46
N THR A 40 -16.36 16.62 4.08
CA THR A 40 -16.91 17.90 3.60
C THR A 40 -15.84 18.99 3.61
N PHE A 41 -15.06 19.07 4.68
CA PHE A 41 -13.94 20.00 4.80
C PHE A 41 -12.91 19.79 3.69
N LEU A 42 -12.45 18.55 3.47
CA LEU A 42 -11.48 18.23 2.42
C LEU A 42 -12.01 18.61 1.03
N THR A 43 -13.30 18.38 0.77
CA THR A 43 -13.93 18.68 -0.52
C THR A 43 -14.07 20.17 -0.76
N VAL A 44 -14.57 20.92 0.23
CA VAL A 44 -14.70 22.38 0.13
C VAL A 44 -13.32 23.02 0.01
N ALA A 45 -12.36 22.59 0.83
CA ALA A 45 -11.02 23.13 0.81
C ALA A 45 -10.31 22.83 -0.52
N LEU A 46 -10.45 21.61 -1.06
CA LEU A 46 -9.95 21.28 -2.40
C LEU A 46 -10.64 22.11 -3.49
N GLY A 47 -11.95 22.30 -3.42
CA GLY A 47 -12.70 23.13 -4.38
C GLY A 47 -12.22 24.59 -4.38
N ILE A 48 -12.00 25.17 -3.19
CA ILE A 48 -11.39 26.51 -3.04
C ILE A 48 -9.98 26.51 -3.63
N THR A 49 -9.17 25.50 -3.32
CA THR A 49 -7.81 25.38 -3.83
C THR A 49 -7.78 25.30 -5.36
N ILE A 50 -8.61 24.46 -5.97
CA ILE A 50 -8.73 24.34 -7.44
C ILE A 50 -9.21 25.65 -8.06
N SER A 51 -10.21 26.32 -7.46
CA SER A 51 -10.72 27.59 -7.96
C SER A 51 -9.68 28.72 -7.91
N ASN A 52 -8.69 28.65 -7.01
CA ASN A 52 -7.61 29.63 -6.95
C ASN A 52 -6.45 29.30 -7.91
N ARG A 53 -6.33 28.03 -8.35
CA ARG A 53 -5.35 27.60 -9.36
C ARG A 53 -5.81 28.08 -10.74
N ASN A 54 -5.53 29.34 -11.08
CA ASN A 54 -5.75 29.92 -12.43
C ASN A 54 -4.88 29.25 -13.54
N PHE A 55 -4.32 28.06 -13.32
CA PHE A 55 -3.27 27.42 -14.13
C PHE A 55 -3.73 26.73 -15.41
N TYR A 56 -5.01 26.45 -15.58
CA TYR A 56 -5.50 25.78 -16.79
C TYR A 56 -5.32 26.62 -18.06
N GLY A 57 -5.00 27.91 -17.94
CA GLY A 57 -4.72 28.79 -19.07
C GLY A 57 -3.39 28.50 -19.78
N ASP A 58 -2.34 28.09 -19.05
CA ASP A 58 -0.98 27.97 -19.60
C ASP A 58 -0.56 26.51 -19.88
N TYR A 59 -1.43 25.55 -19.58
CA TYR A 59 -1.16 24.12 -19.76
C TYR A 59 -1.76 23.61 -21.06
N ASN A 60 -1.02 22.72 -21.74
CA ASN A 60 -1.62 21.94 -22.82
C ASN A 60 -2.77 21.06 -22.28
N TYR A 61 -3.69 20.67 -23.17
CA TYR A 61 -4.88 19.91 -22.78
C TYR A 61 -4.55 18.61 -22.03
N ILE A 62 -3.45 17.95 -22.39
CA ILE A 62 -3.00 16.70 -21.75
C ILE A 62 -2.61 16.96 -20.29
N LYS A 63 -1.78 17.97 -20.03
CA LYS A 63 -1.33 18.33 -18.68
C LYS A 63 -2.50 18.76 -17.81
N THR A 64 -3.41 19.56 -18.36
CA THR A 64 -4.68 19.94 -17.71
C THR A 64 -5.49 18.71 -17.30
N ALA A 65 -5.68 17.75 -18.21
CA ALA A 65 -6.41 16.53 -17.92
C ALA A 65 -5.72 15.68 -16.84
N VAL A 66 -4.39 15.51 -16.91
CA VAL A 66 -3.63 14.75 -15.91
C VAL A 66 -3.71 15.39 -14.53
N SER A 67 -3.58 16.72 -14.43
CA SER A 67 -3.70 17.44 -13.16
C SER A 67 -5.12 17.35 -12.58
N ALA A 68 -6.16 17.46 -13.40
CA ALA A 68 -7.54 17.27 -12.96
C ALA A 68 -7.78 15.84 -12.45
N LEU A 69 -7.26 14.83 -13.17
CA LEU A 69 -7.33 13.43 -12.74
C LEU A 69 -6.58 13.17 -11.43
N LEU A 70 -5.47 13.87 -11.18
CA LEU A 70 -4.74 13.77 -9.91
C LEU A 70 -5.58 14.25 -8.72
N ASP A 71 -6.14 15.46 -8.83
CA ASP A 71 -7.00 16.03 -7.79
C ASP A 71 -8.24 15.15 -7.56
N PHE A 72 -8.86 14.66 -8.64
CA PHE A 72 -9.99 13.74 -8.57
C PHE A 72 -9.63 12.41 -7.90
N THR A 73 -8.48 11.83 -8.24
CA THR A 73 -8.04 10.55 -7.68
C THR A 73 -7.73 10.69 -6.19
N LEU A 74 -7.07 11.77 -5.77
CA LEU A 74 -6.81 12.04 -4.34
C LEU A 74 -8.11 12.22 -3.56
N LEU A 75 -9.06 12.98 -4.10
CA LEU A 75 -10.36 13.15 -3.46
C LEU A 75 -11.07 11.81 -3.32
N THR A 76 -11.18 11.06 -4.41
CA THR A 76 -11.81 9.73 -4.45
C THR A 76 -11.12 8.76 -3.50
N PHE A 77 -9.79 8.82 -3.38
CA PHE A 77 -9.03 8.02 -2.43
C PHE A 77 -9.42 8.32 -0.98
N ASN A 78 -9.46 9.59 -0.58
CA ASN A 78 -9.88 9.99 0.77
C ASN A 78 -11.31 9.53 1.07
N TYR A 79 -12.24 9.67 0.11
CA TYR A 79 -13.59 9.14 0.24
C TYR A 79 -13.61 7.63 0.38
N SER A 80 -12.84 6.91 -0.45
CA SER A 80 -12.80 5.44 -0.43
C SER A 80 -12.35 4.92 0.93
N ILE A 81 -11.36 5.57 1.55
CA ILE A 81 -10.89 5.25 2.89
C ILE A 81 -12.01 5.41 3.92
N ILE A 82 -12.68 6.57 3.92
CA ILE A 82 -13.74 6.87 4.88
C ILE A 82 -14.89 5.87 4.71
N LEU A 83 -15.32 5.63 3.46
CA LEU A 83 -16.38 4.66 3.15
C LEU A 83 -16.01 3.25 3.60
N VAL A 84 -14.76 2.83 3.41
CA VAL A 84 -14.27 1.53 3.88
C VAL A 84 -14.32 1.44 5.40
N VAL A 85 -13.96 2.49 6.14
CA VAL A 85 -14.06 2.50 7.60
C VAL A 85 -15.52 2.41 8.06
N LEU A 86 -16.43 3.13 7.41
CA LEU A 86 -17.84 3.20 7.80
C LEU A 86 -18.67 1.98 7.39
N CYS A 87 -18.43 1.43 6.20
CA CYS A 87 -19.29 0.40 5.60
C CYS A 87 -18.78 -1.03 5.81
N LYS A 88 -17.51 -1.22 6.18
CA LYS A 88 -16.89 -2.55 6.31
C LYS A 88 -16.58 -2.94 7.76
N GLU A 89 -17.43 -2.56 8.70
CA GLU A 89 -17.22 -2.80 10.15
C GLU A 89 -16.91 -4.27 10.47
N GLN A 90 -17.68 -5.20 9.89
CA GLN A 90 -17.50 -6.63 10.14
C GLN A 90 -16.15 -7.13 9.61
N GLN A 91 -15.78 -6.75 8.39
CA GLN A 91 -14.49 -7.11 7.80
C GLN A 91 -13.33 -6.53 8.62
N TRP A 92 -13.45 -5.28 9.07
CA TRP A 92 -12.46 -4.65 9.94
C TRP A 92 -12.28 -5.38 11.26
N LYS A 93 -13.37 -5.86 11.85
CA LYS A 93 -13.32 -6.69 13.05
C LYS A 93 -12.55 -7.98 12.79
N LEU A 94 -12.88 -8.70 11.72
CA LEU A 94 -12.18 -9.93 11.32
C LEU A 94 -10.68 -9.68 11.08
N LEU A 95 -10.34 -8.61 10.36
CA LEU A 95 -8.94 -8.24 10.10
C LEU A 95 -8.20 -7.91 11.40
N THR A 96 -8.82 -7.15 12.29
CA THR A 96 -8.22 -6.72 13.56
C THR A 96 -8.00 -7.91 14.50
N ASP A 97 -8.97 -8.82 14.58
CA ASP A 97 -8.86 -10.05 15.36
C ASP A 97 -7.78 -10.97 14.77
N SER A 98 -7.66 -11.01 13.43
CA SER A 98 -6.60 -11.76 12.74
C SER A 98 -5.22 -11.18 13.04
N ILE A 99 -5.04 -9.86 12.91
CA ILE A 99 -3.80 -9.16 13.27
C ILE A 99 -3.46 -9.37 14.75
N ARG A 100 -4.45 -9.34 15.65
CA ARG A 100 -4.22 -9.61 17.08
C ARG A 100 -3.74 -11.04 17.29
N THR A 101 -4.33 -12.00 16.59
CA THR A 101 -3.94 -13.42 16.67
C THR A 101 -2.52 -13.64 16.15
N ILE A 102 -2.18 -13.03 15.01
CA ILE A 102 -0.83 -13.03 14.43
C ILE A 102 0.17 -12.44 15.43
N THR A 103 -0.16 -11.29 15.99
CA THR A 103 0.76 -10.57 16.87
C THR A 103 0.90 -11.22 18.24
N THR A 104 -0.09 -11.97 18.74
CA THR A 104 0.03 -12.72 19.99
C THR A 104 0.78 -14.04 19.80
N LYS A 105 0.43 -14.82 18.77
CA LYS A 105 1.01 -16.14 18.50
C LYS A 105 2.50 -16.05 18.12
N TYR A 106 2.91 -14.99 17.43
CA TYR A 106 4.28 -14.87 16.88
C TYR A 106 5.13 -13.73 17.47
N ASN A 107 4.68 -13.03 18.53
CA ASN A 107 5.33 -11.83 19.13
C ASN A 107 6.77 -12.00 19.68
N LYS A 108 7.38 -13.18 19.64
CA LYS A 108 8.50 -13.48 20.54
C LYS A 108 9.90 -13.17 19.98
N GLY A 109 9.99 -12.51 18.82
CA GLY A 109 11.27 -12.36 18.09
C GLY A 109 11.86 -10.94 18.02
N ARG A 110 13.20 -10.86 18.05
CA ARG A 110 13.98 -9.65 17.68
C ARG A 110 13.61 -9.10 16.29
N LYS A 111 13.18 -9.98 15.38
CA LYS A 111 12.76 -9.65 14.00
C LYS A 111 11.60 -8.66 13.94
N TYR A 112 10.59 -8.79 14.81
CA TYR A 112 9.43 -7.90 14.79
C TYR A 112 9.75 -6.49 15.30
N ARG A 113 10.64 -6.37 16.28
CA ARG A 113 11.11 -5.06 16.75
C ARG A 113 11.82 -4.31 15.62
N TYR A 114 12.62 -5.03 14.83
CA TYR A 114 13.28 -4.47 13.65
C TYR A 114 12.27 -4.02 12.60
N LEU A 115 11.22 -4.82 12.32
CA LEU A 115 10.15 -4.42 11.39
C LEU A 115 9.50 -3.10 11.82
N ILE A 116 9.11 -2.98 13.09
CA ILE A 116 8.49 -1.75 13.62
C ILE A 116 9.45 -0.57 13.51
N LEU A 117 10.72 -0.76 13.84
CA LEU A 117 11.72 0.30 13.73
C LEU A 117 11.86 0.79 12.28
N VAL A 118 12.03 -0.14 11.32
CA VAL A 118 12.11 0.18 9.90
C VAL A 118 10.85 0.91 9.44
N PHE A 119 9.68 0.45 9.87
CA PHE A 119 8.41 1.08 9.57
C PHE A 119 8.31 2.52 10.08
N VAL A 120 8.64 2.75 11.36
CA VAL A 120 8.59 4.08 11.97
C VAL A 120 9.58 5.02 11.29
N VAL A 121 10.81 4.55 11.04
CA VAL A 121 11.83 5.34 10.33
C VAL A 121 11.32 5.72 8.94
N ALA A 122 10.85 4.76 8.15
CA ALA A 122 10.32 5.02 6.81
C ALA A 122 9.14 5.99 6.83
N HIS A 123 8.22 5.86 7.79
CA HIS A 123 7.07 6.74 7.95
C HIS A 123 7.50 8.18 8.29
N CYS A 124 8.42 8.35 9.25
CA CYS A 124 8.98 9.64 9.62
C CYS A 124 9.76 10.28 8.47
N THR A 125 10.56 9.49 7.73
CA THR A 125 11.29 9.96 6.55
C THR A 125 10.34 10.47 5.48
N GLY A 126 9.24 9.76 5.21
CA GLY A 126 8.28 10.22 4.20
C GLY A 126 7.59 11.52 4.59
N TRP A 127 7.13 11.65 5.84
CA TRP A 127 6.59 12.92 6.34
C TRP A 127 7.60 14.05 6.30
N LEU A 128 8.86 13.78 6.63
CA LEU A 128 9.94 14.76 6.54
C LEU A 128 10.14 15.24 5.10
N VAL A 129 10.17 14.32 4.12
CA VAL A 129 10.31 14.66 2.70
C VAL A 129 9.14 15.54 2.24
N ILE A 130 7.90 15.14 2.55
CA ILE A 130 6.70 15.92 2.19
C ILE A 130 6.73 17.32 2.81
N ALA A 131 7.11 17.43 4.09
CA ALA A 131 7.20 18.71 4.79
C ALA A 131 8.32 19.61 4.26
N LEU A 132 9.50 19.04 3.95
CA LEU A 132 10.61 19.77 3.36
C LEU A 132 10.29 20.27 1.96
N SER A 133 9.64 19.44 1.13
CA SER A 133 9.18 19.86 -0.19
C SER A 133 8.14 20.98 -0.08
N PHE A 134 7.15 20.85 0.82
CA PHE A 134 6.16 21.89 1.05
C PHE A 134 6.82 23.21 1.50
N LYS A 135 7.78 23.14 2.42
CA LYS A 135 8.56 24.30 2.88
C LYS A 135 9.34 24.95 1.74
N ALA A 136 10.01 24.17 0.90
CA ALA A 136 10.76 24.70 -0.24
C ALA A 136 9.86 25.49 -1.19
N PHE A 137 8.69 24.94 -1.53
CA PHE A 137 7.72 25.66 -2.36
C PHE A 137 7.13 26.91 -1.68
N LEU A 138 6.89 26.85 -0.38
CA LEU A 138 6.45 28.01 0.39
C LEU A 138 7.49 29.14 0.37
N GLU A 139 8.79 28.80 0.42
CA GLU A 139 9.87 29.79 0.31
C GLU A 139 9.94 30.44 -1.08
N PHE A 140 9.68 29.69 -2.17
CA PHE A 140 9.74 30.24 -3.53
C PHE A 140 8.53 31.09 -3.91
N TYR A 141 7.34 30.61 -3.53
CA TYR A 141 6.09 31.15 -4.05
C TYR A 141 5.25 31.85 -2.95
N GLY A 142 5.74 31.85 -1.70
CA GLY A 142 5.12 32.54 -0.57
C GLY A 142 3.70 32.04 -0.25
N MET A 143 2.91 32.92 0.37
CA MET A 143 1.54 32.63 0.80
C MET A 143 0.60 32.23 -0.36
N TRP A 144 0.93 32.64 -1.58
CA TRP A 144 0.18 32.23 -2.76
C TRP A 144 0.23 30.69 -2.93
N TYR A 145 1.38 30.06 -2.69
CA TYR A 145 1.50 28.60 -2.77
C TYR A 145 0.74 27.90 -1.66
N PHE A 146 0.84 28.42 -0.44
CA PHE A 146 0.08 27.91 0.69
C PHE A 146 -1.42 27.85 0.37
N LYS A 147 -1.99 28.93 -0.17
CA LYS A 147 -3.40 29.03 -0.55
C LYS A 147 -3.80 28.00 -1.62
N ASN A 148 -2.87 27.65 -2.50
CA ASN A 148 -3.11 26.83 -3.69
C ASN A 148 -2.72 25.35 -3.55
N TYR A 149 -1.99 24.95 -2.51
CA TYR A 149 -1.44 23.58 -2.44
C TYR A 149 -1.46 22.96 -1.04
N ASN A 150 -1.78 23.70 0.02
CA ASN A 150 -1.78 23.16 1.39
C ASN A 150 -2.64 21.89 1.55
N ILE A 151 -3.86 21.87 1.00
CA ILE A 151 -4.77 20.73 1.08
C ILE A 151 -4.22 19.52 0.32
N GLN A 152 -3.60 19.74 -0.84
CA GLN A 152 -3.00 18.66 -1.61
C GLN A 152 -1.87 17.98 -0.83
N TYR A 153 -0.98 18.75 -0.18
CA TYR A 153 0.10 18.16 0.64
C TYR A 153 -0.44 17.41 1.85
N LEU A 154 -1.51 17.89 2.47
CA LEU A 154 -2.20 17.15 3.54
C LEU A 154 -2.75 15.82 3.01
N GLN A 155 -3.43 15.82 1.85
CA GLN A 155 -3.96 14.62 1.22
C GLN A 155 -2.85 13.64 0.79
N LEU A 156 -1.72 14.14 0.29
CA LEU A 156 -0.54 13.34 -0.02
C LEU A 156 0.05 12.70 1.24
N GLY A 157 0.12 13.43 2.35
CA GLY A 157 0.54 12.88 3.64
C GLY A 157 -0.40 11.77 4.14
N LEU A 158 -1.71 11.93 3.95
CA LEU A 158 -2.71 10.89 4.25
C LEU A 158 -2.55 9.67 3.35
N LEU A 159 -2.40 9.86 2.03
CA LEU A 159 -2.12 8.80 1.06
C LEU A 159 -0.87 8.00 1.44
N PHE A 160 0.24 8.69 1.72
CA PHE A 160 1.48 8.07 2.13
C PHE A 160 1.31 7.29 3.45
N SER A 161 0.64 7.90 4.43
CA SER A 161 0.40 7.26 5.71
C SER A 161 -0.41 5.98 5.58
N TYR A 162 -1.49 6.03 4.79
CA TYR A 162 -2.31 4.86 4.51
C TYR A 162 -1.55 3.79 3.74
N ASN A 163 -0.72 4.17 2.77
CA ASN A 163 0.15 3.21 2.06
C ASN A 163 1.07 2.45 3.02
N MET A 164 1.72 3.19 3.94
CA MET A 164 2.53 2.58 4.98
C MET A 164 1.69 1.62 5.83
N PHE A 165 0.50 2.02 6.28
CA PHE A 165 -0.39 1.13 7.01
C PHE A 165 -0.67 -0.19 6.26
N LEU A 166 -0.96 -0.12 4.96
CA LEU A 166 -1.13 -1.31 4.13
C LEU A 166 0.13 -2.18 4.08
N CYS A 167 1.30 -1.55 3.90
CA CYS A 167 2.58 -2.26 3.92
C CYS A 167 2.80 -2.99 5.25
N LEU A 168 2.41 -2.39 6.38
CA LEU A 168 2.52 -3.03 7.69
C LEU A 168 1.64 -4.27 7.78
N ILE A 169 0.39 -4.20 7.34
CA ILE A 169 -0.52 -5.36 7.36
C ILE A 169 0.01 -6.48 6.46
N VAL A 170 0.39 -6.17 5.22
CA VAL A 170 0.92 -7.18 4.28
C VAL A 170 2.23 -7.77 4.79
N ALA A 171 3.10 -6.96 5.42
CA ALA A 171 4.32 -7.47 6.04
C ALA A 171 4.01 -8.47 7.16
N LEU A 172 2.98 -8.23 8.00
CA LEU A 172 2.55 -9.19 9.02
C LEU A 172 2.06 -10.50 8.40
N ILE A 173 1.27 -10.44 7.32
CA ILE A 173 0.82 -11.63 6.57
C ILE A 173 2.04 -12.37 5.98
N TRP A 174 3.00 -11.66 5.41
CA TRP A 174 4.24 -12.24 4.88
C TRP A 174 5.03 -12.99 5.95
N PHE A 175 5.19 -12.40 7.14
CA PHE A 175 5.87 -13.07 8.24
C PHE A 175 5.19 -14.37 8.65
N MET A 176 3.87 -14.44 8.58
CA MET A 176 3.11 -15.64 8.91
C MET A 176 3.35 -16.78 7.92
N TYR A 177 3.25 -16.51 6.62
CA TYR A 177 3.60 -17.50 5.59
C TYR A 177 5.03 -17.99 5.73
N LYS A 178 5.95 -17.09 6.08
CA LYS A 178 7.35 -17.44 6.36
C LYS A 178 7.50 -18.39 7.56
N GLU A 179 6.73 -18.20 8.63
CA GLU A 179 6.75 -19.10 9.80
C GLU A 179 6.11 -20.47 9.50
N VAL A 180 5.05 -20.50 8.67
CA VAL A 180 4.48 -21.76 8.13
C VAL A 180 5.54 -22.50 7.31
N LYS A 181 6.24 -21.80 6.41
CA LYS A 181 7.35 -22.36 5.63
C LYS A 181 8.46 -22.95 6.52
N VAL A 182 8.86 -22.22 7.55
CA VAL A 182 9.89 -22.69 8.49
C VAL A 182 9.43 -23.93 9.24
N SER A 183 8.18 -23.97 9.69
CA SER A 183 7.61 -25.13 10.38
C SER A 183 7.56 -26.35 9.47
N LEU A 184 7.07 -26.21 8.23
CA LEU A 184 7.07 -27.29 7.23
C LEU A 184 8.47 -27.81 6.91
N ARG A 185 9.45 -26.90 6.79
CA ARG A 185 10.83 -27.30 6.51
C ARG A 185 11.43 -28.12 7.65
N LYS A 186 11.11 -27.80 8.91
CA LYS A 186 11.52 -28.62 10.05
C LYS A 186 10.90 -30.01 9.98
N THR A 187 9.60 -30.09 9.69
CA THR A 187 8.89 -31.36 9.49
C THR A 187 9.48 -32.19 8.35
N LEU A 188 9.95 -31.55 7.27
CA LEU A 188 10.61 -32.23 6.17
C LEU A 188 11.98 -32.81 6.56
N SER A 189 12.70 -32.17 7.49
CA SER A 189 13.97 -32.67 8.01
C SER A 189 13.78 -33.81 9.02
N ASP A 190 12.67 -33.82 9.76
CA ASP A 190 12.38 -34.89 10.70
C ASP A 190 11.93 -36.18 9.97
N ASP A 191 12.35 -37.34 10.48
CA ASP A 191 12.00 -38.66 9.92
C ASP A 191 10.82 -39.34 10.65
N VAL A 192 10.28 -38.70 11.70
CA VAL A 192 9.25 -39.29 12.55
C VAL A 192 7.84 -39.00 11.98
N ALA A 193 7.25 -40.00 11.31
CA ALA A 193 5.95 -39.89 10.65
C ALA A 193 4.80 -39.42 11.57
N LYS A 194 4.77 -39.83 12.85
CA LYS A 194 3.73 -39.39 13.80
C LYS A 194 3.76 -37.89 14.08
N ASN A 195 4.95 -37.28 14.10
CA ASN A 195 5.07 -35.83 14.30
C ASN A 195 4.64 -35.07 13.05
N VAL A 196 4.74 -35.68 11.87
CA VAL A 196 4.31 -35.07 10.60
C VAL A 196 2.81 -34.83 10.59
N LEU A 197 2.00 -35.83 10.99
CA LEU A 197 0.54 -35.71 10.98
C LEU A 197 0.06 -34.53 11.85
N TYR A 198 0.47 -34.51 13.13
CA TYR A 198 0.11 -33.45 14.06
C TYR A 198 0.53 -32.05 13.57
N VAL A 199 1.73 -31.92 13.01
CA VAL A 199 2.22 -30.64 12.51
C VAL A 199 1.45 -30.21 11.28
N VAL A 200 1.16 -31.13 10.35
CA VAL A 200 0.42 -30.86 9.12
C VAL A 200 -1.00 -30.36 9.41
N THR A 201 -1.75 -31.04 10.29
CA THR A 201 -3.11 -30.62 10.66
C THR A 201 -3.12 -29.20 11.27
N ASN A 202 -2.20 -28.87 12.19
CA ASN A 202 -2.12 -27.53 12.77
C ASN A 202 -1.64 -26.45 11.77
N LEU A 203 -0.88 -26.84 10.74
CA LEU A 203 -0.48 -25.92 9.67
C LEU A 203 -1.60 -25.68 8.67
N ASP A 204 -2.48 -26.66 8.47
CA ASP A 204 -3.67 -26.54 7.64
C ASP A 204 -4.59 -25.44 8.16
N ASP A 205 -4.93 -25.49 9.45
CA ASP A 205 -5.69 -24.43 10.15
C ASP A 205 -5.03 -23.06 9.98
N SER A 206 -3.69 -23.02 10.03
CA SER A 206 -2.93 -21.77 9.88
C SER A 206 -2.99 -21.22 8.45
N LEU A 207 -3.07 -22.08 7.43
CA LEU A 207 -3.20 -21.68 6.03
C LEU A 207 -4.61 -21.19 5.70
N CYS A 208 -5.64 -21.89 6.17
CA CYS A 208 -7.03 -21.45 6.06
C CYS A 208 -7.21 -20.06 6.69
N PHE A 209 -6.72 -19.87 7.92
CA PHE A 209 -6.73 -18.58 8.59
C PHE A 209 -6.00 -17.47 7.81
N LEU A 210 -4.86 -17.79 7.17
CA LEU A 210 -4.12 -16.83 6.36
C LEU A 210 -4.87 -16.46 5.07
N LYS A 211 -5.51 -17.43 4.43
CA LYS A 211 -6.36 -17.19 3.27
C LYS A 211 -7.50 -16.25 3.63
N ASP A 212 -8.23 -16.54 4.70
CA ASP A 212 -9.33 -15.69 5.19
C ASP A 212 -8.84 -14.27 5.50
N THR A 213 -7.66 -14.13 6.08
CA THR A 213 -7.04 -12.83 6.34
C THR A 213 -6.74 -12.06 5.05
N VAL A 214 -6.21 -12.73 4.02
CA VAL A 214 -5.93 -12.12 2.71
C VAL A 214 -7.21 -11.76 1.97
N ASP A 215 -8.24 -12.60 2.05
CA ASP A 215 -9.53 -12.33 1.42
C ASP A 215 -10.22 -11.11 2.06
N VAL A 216 -10.24 -11.04 3.39
CA VAL A 216 -10.71 -9.86 4.13
C VAL A 216 -9.87 -8.62 3.79
N PHE A 217 -8.55 -8.75 3.67
CA PHE A 217 -7.68 -7.65 3.25
C PHE A 217 -8.08 -7.12 1.87
N ASN A 218 -8.28 -8.01 0.89
CA ASN A 218 -8.71 -7.61 -0.45
C ASN A 218 -10.08 -6.92 -0.43
N GLU A 219 -11.04 -7.43 0.36
CA GLU A 219 -12.37 -6.83 0.45
C GLU A 219 -12.36 -5.39 1.00
N ILE A 220 -11.45 -5.10 1.92
CA ILE A 220 -11.31 -3.78 2.55
C ILE A 220 -10.49 -2.85 1.65
N PHE A 221 -9.35 -3.31 1.14
CA PHE A 221 -8.31 -2.43 0.59
C PHE A 221 -8.20 -2.45 -0.94
N ALA A 222 -8.95 -3.28 -1.65
CA ALA A 222 -8.92 -3.37 -3.11
C ALA A 222 -9.02 -1.99 -3.80
N TRP A 223 -10.06 -1.21 -3.48
CA TRP A 223 -10.28 0.11 -4.07
C TRP A 223 -9.23 1.16 -3.65
N PRO A 224 -8.92 1.32 -2.36
CA PRO A 224 -7.82 2.18 -1.92
C PRO A 224 -6.49 1.88 -2.62
N ILE A 225 -6.11 0.59 -2.76
CA ILE A 225 -4.89 0.19 -3.48
C ILE A 225 -4.97 0.56 -4.97
N THR A 226 -6.15 0.37 -5.60
CA THR A 226 -6.37 0.76 -7.00
C THR A 226 -6.07 2.25 -7.20
N LEU A 227 -6.70 3.09 -6.37
CA LEU A 227 -6.59 4.53 -6.45
C LEU A 227 -5.19 5.02 -6.10
N LEU A 228 -4.51 4.37 -5.16
CA LEU A 228 -3.13 4.64 -4.78
C LEU A 228 -2.16 4.38 -5.94
N ILE A 229 -2.28 3.21 -6.60
CA ILE A 229 -1.46 2.87 -7.76
C ILE A 229 -1.75 3.85 -8.90
N PHE A 230 -3.02 4.13 -9.17
CA PHE A 230 -3.44 5.04 -10.22
C PHE A 230 -2.91 6.47 -9.98
N HIS A 231 -3.05 6.99 -8.77
CA HIS A 231 -2.49 8.28 -8.36
C HIS A 231 -0.98 8.32 -8.54
N THR A 232 -0.27 7.28 -8.09
CA THR A 232 1.19 7.21 -8.22
C THR A 232 1.62 7.33 -9.69
N ASN A 233 0.93 6.65 -10.60
CA ASN A 233 1.21 6.73 -12.04
C ASN A 233 0.97 8.14 -12.59
N LEU A 234 -0.18 8.74 -12.25
CA LEU A 234 -0.50 10.09 -12.68
C LEU A 234 0.49 11.11 -12.12
N GLN A 235 0.97 10.95 -10.89
CA GLN A 235 1.90 11.87 -10.25
C GLN A 235 3.24 11.85 -10.97
N ILE A 236 3.75 10.65 -11.30
CA ILE A 236 4.99 10.51 -12.07
C ILE A 236 4.85 11.19 -13.43
N ILE A 237 3.74 10.98 -14.15
CA ILE A 237 3.49 11.61 -15.46
C ILE A 237 3.42 13.14 -15.31
N ASN A 238 2.66 13.62 -14.32
CA ASN A 238 2.44 15.04 -14.06
C ASN A 238 3.75 15.78 -13.78
N ASP A 239 4.58 15.23 -12.90
CA ASP A 239 5.78 15.92 -12.44
C ASP A 239 6.92 15.76 -13.44
N SER A 240 7.01 14.61 -14.10
CA SER A 240 7.94 14.40 -15.21
C SER A 240 7.70 15.37 -16.36
N TYR A 241 6.47 15.83 -16.61
CA TYR A 241 6.24 16.94 -17.53
C TYR A 241 6.97 18.22 -17.09
N GLY A 242 6.87 18.59 -15.81
CA GLY A 242 7.60 19.76 -15.29
C GLY A 242 9.11 19.59 -15.46
N ILE A 243 9.63 18.42 -15.12
CA ILE A 243 11.05 18.06 -15.19
C ILE A 243 11.56 18.14 -16.63
N PHE A 244 10.94 17.45 -17.58
CA PHE A 244 11.48 17.31 -18.94
C PHE A 244 11.04 18.43 -19.88
N VAL A 245 9.86 19.01 -19.68
CA VAL A 245 9.31 20.03 -20.59
C VAL A 245 9.66 21.44 -20.12
N LYS A 246 9.50 21.78 -18.83
CA LYS A 246 9.80 23.16 -18.37
C LYS A 246 11.28 23.42 -18.08
N SER A 247 12.12 22.39 -17.94
CA SER A 247 13.57 22.57 -17.70
C SER A 247 14.26 23.42 -18.77
N SER A 248 13.81 23.38 -20.04
CA SER A 248 14.46 24.13 -21.13
C SER A 248 14.27 25.65 -21.04
N SER A 249 13.20 26.15 -20.42
CA SER A 249 12.92 27.59 -20.31
C SER A 249 13.47 28.24 -19.04
N PHE A 250 13.83 27.44 -18.02
CA PHE A 250 14.19 27.90 -16.67
C PHE A 250 15.70 27.95 -16.37
N PHE A 251 16.58 27.56 -17.31
CA PHE A 251 18.05 27.63 -17.19
C PHE A 251 18.62 29.05 -16.92
N ARG A 252 17.78 30.07 -16.82
CA ARG A 252 18.16 31.46 -16.61
C ARG A 252 18.39 31.84 -15.13
N ASN A 253 17.89 31.05 -14.16
CA ASN A 253 18.05 31.27 -12.71
C ASN A 253 18.41 29.96 -11.95
N GLY A 254 19.63 29.46 -12.14
CA GLY A 254 20.02 28.08 -11.81
C GLY A 254 19.80 27.57 -10.38
N GLU A 255 20.01 28.37 -9.32
CA GLU A 255 19.95 27.84 -7.94
C GLU A 255 18.51 27.56 -7.47
N HIS A 256 17.55 28.43 -7.82
CA HIS A 256 16.14 28.25 -7.47
C HIS A 256 15.53 27.04 -8.19
N PHE A 257 15.92 26.84 -9.46
CA PHE A 257 15.48 25.71 -10.27
C PHE A 257 15.90 24.35 -9.67
N VAL A 258 17.15 24.22 -9.21
CA VAL A 258 17.64 22.96 -8.64
C VAL A 258 16.85 22.57 -7.39
N LYS A 259 16.54 23.53 -6.52
CA LYS A 259 15.79 23.27 -5.28
C LYS A 259 14.33 22.89 -5.56
N GLU A 260 13.67 23.59 -6.48
CA GLU A 260 12.31 23.26 -6.93
C GLU A 260 12.25 21.85 -7.53
N LEU A 261 13.15 21.56 -8.47
CA LEU A 261 13.27 20.25 -9.11
C LEU A 261 13.51 19.13 -8.08
N THR A 262 14.40 19.39 -7.12
CA THR A 262 14.68 18.43 -6.04
C THR A 262 13.45 18.17 -5.18
N ALA A 263 12.66 19.21 -4.86
CA ALA A 263 11.45 19.08 -4.06
C ALA A 263 10.38 18.22 -4.78
N ASP A 264 10.16 18.45 -6.08
CA ASP A 264 9.24 17.66 -6.90
C ASP A 264 9.68 16.21 -7.01
N ILE A 265 10.92 15.97 -7.44
CA ILE A 265 11.46 14.61 -7.59
C ILE A 265 11.39 13.85 -6.26
N SER A 266 11.70 14.51 -5.13
CA SER A 266 11.67 13.85 -3.83
C SER A 266 10.27 13.35 -3.46
N VAL A 267 9.22 14.13 -3.74
CA VAL A 267 7.82 13.73 -3.48
C VAL A 267 7.39 12.58 -4.39
N VAL A 268 7.72 12.67 -5.69
CA VAL A 268 7.43 11.58 -6.65
C VAL A 268 8.11 10.29 -6.21
N VAL A 269 9.41 10.37 -5.91
CA VAL A 269 10.23 9.21 -5.54
C VAL A 269 9.72 8.57 -4.25
N ILE A 270 9.40 9.35 -3.22
CA ILE A 270 8.94 8.76 -1.95
C ILE A 270 7.57 8.08 -2.08
N ILE A 271 6.63 8.67 -2.85
CA ILE A 271 5.31 8.06 -3.11
C ILE A 271 5.47 6.80 -3.95
N PHE A 272 6.29 6.86 -5.01
CA PHE A 272 6.57 5.71 -5.87
C PHE A 272 7.25 4.57 -5.12
N ILE A 273 8.24 4.87 -4.28
CA ILE A 273 8.90 3.86 -3.44
C ILE A 273 7.88 3.22 -2.51
N ALA A 274 7.03 4.00 -1.84
CA ALA A 274 6.02 3.44 -0.94
C ALA A 274 5.05 2.50 -1.69
N ALA A 275 4.53 2.91 -2.85
CA ALA A 275 3.66 2.07 -3.68
C ALA A 275 4.37 0.81 -4.18
N SER A 276 5.65 0.95 -4.55
CA SER A 276 6.48 -0.17 -4.97
C SER A 276 6.69 -1.18 -3.85
N VAL A 277 7.01 -0.70 -2.63
CA VAL A 277 7.18 -1.56 -1.45
C VAL A 277 5.92 -2.35 -1.16
N LEU A 278 4.73 -1.74 -1.27
CA LEU A 278 3.46 -2.46 -1.12
C LEU A 278 3.33 -3.59 -2.15
N ILE A 279 3.56 -3.29 -3.43
CA ILE A 279 3.49 -4.28 -4.52
C ILE A 279 4.50 -5.42 -4.29
N PHE A 280 5.73 -5.09 -3.89
CA PHE A 280 6.77 -6.05 -3.56
C PHE A 280 6.40 -6.92 -2.35
N LEU A 281 5.80 -6.35 -1.31
CA LEU A 281 5.37 -7.11 -0.13
C LEU A 281 4.26 -8.11 -0.50
N CYS A 282 3.29 -7.72 -1.32
CA CYS A 282 2.28 -8.65 -1.84
C CYS A 282 2.93 -9.82 -2.61
N ASP A 283 3.87 -9.51 -3.50
CA ASP A 283 4.62 -10.52 -4.27
C ASP A 283 5.45 -11.44 -3.36
N LEU A 284 6.07 -10.90 -2.30
CA LEU A 284 6.79 -11.70 -1.31
C LEU A 284 5.87 -12.69 -0.58
N VAL A 285 4.62 -12.32 -0.28
CA VAL A 285 3.65 -13.27 0.29
C VAL A 285 3.40 -14.43 -0.68
N LEU A 286 3.20 -14.13 -1.98
CA LEU A 286 2.99 -15.15 -3.01
C LEU A 286 4.20 -16.09 -3.11
N ASN A 287 5.42 -15.54 -3.17
CA ASN A 287 6.66 -16.33 -3.24
C ASN A 287 6.84 -17.25 -2.02
N GLU A 288 6.45 -16.79 -0.82
CA GLU A 288 6.45 -17.61 0.39
C GLU A 288 5.40 -18.73 0.33
N ALA A 289 4.20 -18.45 -0.20
CA ALA A 289 3.16 -19.44 -0.41
C ALA A 289 3.55 -20.50 -1.46
N GLU A 290 4.19 -20.11 -2.57
CA GLU A 290 4.74 -21.05 -3.56
C GLU A 290 5.80 -21.96 -2.95
N SER A 291 6.64 -21.40 -2.07
CA SER A 291 7.63 -22.18 -1.33
C SER A 291 6.97 -23.19 -0.39
N VAL A 292 5.87 -22.83 0.26
CA VAL A 292 5.06 -23.73 1.10
C VAL A 292 4.50 -24.88 0.26
N LEU A 293 3.91 -24.58 -0.91
CA LEU A 293 3.41 -25.58 -1.85
C LEU A 293 4.50 -26.51 -2.38
N SER A 294 5.68 -25.96 -2.70
CA SER A 294 6.83 -26.77 -3.12
C SER A 294 7.27 -27.75 -2.01
N ILE A 295 7.27 -27.29 -0.75
CA ILE A 295 7.64 -28.14 0.39
C ILE A 295 6.56 -29.19 0.66
N SER A 296 5.27 -28.87 0.54
CA SER A 296 4.18 -29.86 0.72
C SER A 296 4.28 -31.00 -0.30
N HIS A 297 4.55 -30.69 -1.58
CA HIS A 297 4.83 -31.71 -2.59
C HIS A 297 6.05 -32.58 -2.25
N ARG A 298 7.11 -31.97 -1.71
CA ARG A 298 8.31 -32.72 -1.26
C ARG A 298 8.03 -33.63 -0.07
N LEU A 299 7.22 -33.18 0.89
CA LEU A 299 6.75 -34.01 2.01
C LEU A 299 5.99 -35.24 1.49
N ARG A 300 5.02 -35.02 0.60
CA ARG A 300 4.27 -36.10 -0.06
C ARG A 300 5.18 -37.12 -0.76
N LYS A 301 6.24 -36.64 -1.42
CA LYS A 301 7.24 -37.53 -2.06
C LYS A 301 8.09 -38.29 -1.03
N LYS A 302 8.54 -37.63 0.04
CA LYS A 302 9.38 -38.23 1.10
C LYS A 302 8.64 -39.38 1.80
N PHE A 303 7.37 -39.17 2.15
CA PHE A 303 6.54 -40.14 2.88
C PHE A 303 5.70 -41.05 1.95
N ARG A 304 6.09 -41.20 0.68
CA ARG A 304 5.35 -42.02 -0.30
C ARG A 304 5.21 -43.48 0.11
N ASN A 305 6.13 -44.01 0.92
CA ASN A 305 6.13 -45.40 1.39
C ASN A 305 5.63 -45.56 2.84
N SER A 306 5.11 -44.48 3.45
CA SER A 306 4.57 -44.51 4.81
C SER A 306 3.19 -45.19 4.89
N THR A 307 2.56 -45.18 6.06
CA THR A 307 1.20 -45.72 6.26
C THR A 307 0.18 -45.02 5.36
N SER A 308 -0.96 -45.68 5.09
CA SER A 308 -2.03 -45.12 4.25
C SER A 308 -2.50 -43.76 4.78
N ASP A 309 -2.74 -43.67 6.07
CA ASP A 309 -3.23 -42.48 6.76
C ASP A 309 -2.31 -41.26 6.56
N VAL A 310 -0.98 -41.46 6.64
CA VAL A 310 -0.01 -40.36 6.45
C VAL A 310 -0.01 -39.87 5.00
N LYS A 311 -0.23 -40.76 4.02
CA LYS A 311 -0.28 -40.37 2.61
C LYS A 311 -1.55 -39.59 2.30
N GLU A 312 -2.68 -40.02 2.86
CA GLU A 312 -3.98 -39.36 2.71
C GLU A 312 -3.92 -37.96 3.30
N GLU A 313 -3.48 -37.82 4.55
CA GLU A 313 -3.34 -36.51 5.21
C GLU A 313 -2.41 -35.56 4.42
N LEU A 314 -1.26 -36.05 3.92
CA LEU A 314 -0.36 -35.22 3.11
C LEU A 314 -0.94 -34.84 1.75
N TYR A 315 -1.82 -35.68 1.20
CA TYR A 315 -2.56 -35.37 -0.02
C TYR A 315 -3.57 -34.26 0.23
N GLU A 316 -4.40 -34.42 1.27
CA GLU A 316 -5.40 -33.44 1.68
C GLU A 316 -4.74 -32.10 2.02
N PHE A 317 -3.66 -32.11 2.80
CA PHE A 317 -2.89 -30.91 3.09
C PHE A 317 -2.35 -30.22 1.83
N THR A 318 -1.82 -31.00 0.88
CA THR A 318 -1.30 -30.41 -0.37
C THR A 318 -2.43 -29.74 -1.16
N ASN A 319 -3.62 -30.37 -1.24
CA ASN A 319 -4.78 -29.79 -1.90
C ASN A 319 -5.25 -28.54 -1.15
N SER A 320 -5.30 -28.58 0.17
CA SER A 320 -5.63 -27.42 0.99
C SER A 320 -4.66 -26.26 0.76
N VAL A 321 -3.35 -26.50 0.63
CA VAL A 321 -2.39 -25.44 0.27
C VAL A 321 -2.72 -24.81 -1.09
N ILE A 322 -3.16 -25.61 -2.07
CA ILE A 322 -3.57 -25.14 -3.41
C ILE A 322 -4.86 -24.32 -3.32
N ASP A 323 -5.86 -24.81 -2.61
CA ASP A 323 -7.17 -24.16 -2.46
C ASP A 323 -7.10 -22.88 -1.62
N ASN A 324 -6.17 -22.84 -0.67
CA ASN A 324 -5.89 -21.70 0.21
C ASN A 324 -4.74 -20.80 -0.28
N PHE A 325 -4.33 -20.93 -1.55
CA PHE A 325 -3.27 -20.11 -2.10
C PHE A 325 -3.67 -18.61 -2.10
N PRO A 326 -2.84 -17.71 -1.54
CA PRO A 326 -3.19 -16.31 -1.41
C PRO A 326 -3.22 -15.64 -2.78
N LYS A 327 -4.16 -14.70 -2.97
CA LYS A 327 -4.26 -13.86 -4.17
C LYS A 327 -4.46 -12.43 -3.73
N PHE A 328 -3.58 -11.52 -4.13
CA PHE A 328 -3.79 -10.08 -3.92
C PHE A 328 -4.40 -9.48 -5.18
N SER A 329 -5.64 -9.02 -5.10
CA SER A 329 -6.37 -8.49 -6.26
C SER A 329 -6.84 -7.06 -6.02
N VAL A 330 -6.68 -6.23 -7.04
CA VAL A 330 -7.03 -4.81 -7.03
C VAL A 330 -8.39 -4.65 -7.68
N ALA A 331 -9.43 -4.56 -6.86
CA ALA A 331 -10.84 -4.38 -7.25
C ALA A 331 -11.31 -5.36 -8.34
N ARG A 332 -10.74 -6.58 -8.37
CA ARG A 332 -10.96 -7.62 -9.39
C ARG A 332 -10.54 -7.24 -10.81
N PHE A 333 -9.87 -6.10 -11.01
CA PHE A 333 -9.32 -5.70 -12.31
C PHE A 333 -8.06 -6.48 -12.66
N PHE A 334 -7.14 -6.62 -11.71
CA PHE A 334 -5.88 -7.34 -11.91
C PHE A 334 -5.29 -7.86 -10.59
N GLU A 335 -4.38 -8.82 -10.69
CA GLU A 335 -3.59 -9.32 -9.57
C GLU A 335 -2.34 -8.47 -9.36
N ILE A 336 -1.98 -8.21 -8.09
CA ILE A 336 -0.75 -7.50 -7.74
C ILE A 336 0.42 -8.46 -7.90
N ARG A 337 1.29 -8.19 -8.87
CA ARG A 337 2.54 -8.91 -9.09
C ARG A 337 3.68 -7.93 -9.28
N ARG A 338 4.92 -8.39 -9.06
CA ARG A 338 6.11 -7.56 -9.31
C ARG A 338 6.19 -7.02 -10.74
N SER A 339 5.69 -7.78 -11.74
CA SER A 339 5.62 -7.35 -13.14
C SER A 339 4.82 -6.07 -13.33
N ASN A 340 3.85 -5.78 -12.45
CA ASN A 340 3.03 -4.58 -12.53
C ASN A 340 3.88 -3.31 -12.42
N LEU A 341 5.01 -3.34 -11.70
CA LEU A 341 5.94 -2.21 -11.62
C LEU A 341 6.61 -1.90 -12.96
N LEU A 342 7.02 -2.93 -13.69
CA LEU A 342 7.62 -2.75 -15.01
C LEU A 342 6.58 -2.24 -16.02
N ASN A 343 5.34 -2.73 -15.93
CA ASN A 343 4.24 -2.25 -16.76
C ASN A 343 3.91 -0.78 -16.47
N ILE A 344 3.93 -0.39 -15.19
CA ILE A 344 3.78 1.00 -14.75
C ILE A 344 4.87 1.88 -15.37
N LEU A 345 6.14 1.51 -15.19
CA LEU A 345 7.27 2.29 -15.71
C LEU A 345 7.25 2.37 -17.24
N GLY A 346 6.91 1.28 -17.93
CA GLY A 346 6.75 1.26 -19.39
C GLY A 346 5.61 2.17 -19.87
N THR A 347 4.49 2.20 -19.15
CA THR A 347 3.36 3.09 -19.44
C THR A 347 3.76 4.54 -19.25
N VAL A 348 4.38 4.87 -18.11
CA VAL A 348 4.91 6.22 -17.83
C VAL A 348 5.88 6.66 -18.93
N ALA A 349 6.86 5.82 -19.29
CA ALA A 349 7.83 6.15 -20.33
C ALA A 349 7.16 6.43 -21.68
N THR A 350 6.16 5.62 -22.05
CA THR A 350 5.38 5.81 -23.29
C THR A 350 4.63 7.14 -23.28
N PHE A 351 3.94 7.47 -22.17
CA PHE A 351 3.25 8.75 -22.02
C PHE A 351 4.22 9.94 -22.09
N LEU A 352 5.40 9.82 -21.48
CA LEU A 352 6.42 10.88 -21.54
C LEU A 352 6.93 11.10 -22.96
N ILE A 353 7.20 10.04 -23.71
CA ILE A 353 7.60 10.15 -25.13
C ILE A 353 6.52 10.90 -25.91
N ILE A 354 5.25 10.52 -25.74
CA ILE A 354 4.11 11.18 -26.39
C ILE A 354 4.07 12.67 -26.03
N MET A 355 4.16 13.00 -24.74
CA MET A 355 4.10 14.39 -24.27
C MET A 355 5.26 15.25 -24.79
N ILE A 356 6.46 14.68 -24.91
CA ILE A 356 7.62 15.36 -25.51
C ILE A 356 7.39 15.59 -27.01
N GLN A 357 6.90 14.59 -27.74
CA GLN A 357 6.63 14.70 -29.18
C GLN A 357 5.57 15.75 -29.53
N PHE A 358 4.50 15.84 -28.74
CA PHE A 358 3.44 16.82 -28.98
C PHE A 358 3.87 18.28 -28.74
N ARG A 359 4.92 18.51 -27.94
CA ARG A 359 5.50 19.85 -27.81
C ARG A 359 6.23 20.28 -29.07
N GLY A 360 7.04 19.39 -29.66
CA GLY A 360 7.85 19.72 -30.84
C GLY A 360 7.02 20.21 -32.04
N LYS A 361 5.74 19.84 -32.12
CA LYS A 361 4.80 20.31 -33.16
C LYS A 361 4.14 21.66 -32.88
N HIS A 362 4.25 22.19 -31.66
CA HIS A 362 3.63 23.46 -31.26
C HIS A 362 4.60 24.65 -31.33
N ASP A 363 5.90 24.35 -31.42
CA ASP A 363 7.01 25.30 -31.56
C ASP A 363 7.49 25.44 -33.03
N GLU A 364 6.83 24.76 -33.99
CA GLU A 364 6.88 24.98 -35.45
C GLU A 364 5.62 25.74 -35.89
#